data_AF-A0A533X3B3-F1
#
_entry.id   AF-A0A533X3B3-F1
#
_cell.length_a   1.000
_cell.length_b   1.000
_cell.length_c   1.000
_cell.angle_alpha   90.00
_cell.angle_beta   90.00
_cell.angle_gamma   90.00
#
_symmetry.space_group_name_H-M   'P 1'
#
loop_
_entity.id
_entity.type
_entity.pdbx_description
1 polymer ?
#
loop_
_entity_poly.entity_id
_entity_poly.type
_entity_poly.pdbx_seq_one_letter_code
_entity_poly.pdbx_strand_id
1 'polypeptide(L)'
;MNTMSAGLIQIEGKALPSRVGRKLKTMLLFPPEWVPTAPYLALPSLTAVLRQHGHEVIQKDVNIEMYDLFFSDAFLIWVKARMDMQLHELEAKERAGLLTDQETDQKACLETKSSWDVFELTERAESAKRIVRGEEFYEADKLEWA
;
A
#
# COMPACT_ATOMS: atom_id res chain seq x y z
N MET A 1 64.07 5.49 -53.74
CA MET A 1 62.92 6.40 -53.93
C MET A 1 61.95 6.14 -52.79
N ASN A 2 61.65 7.21 -52.05
CA ASN A 2 60.86 7.23 -50.83
C ASN A 2 59.40 7.48 -51.23
N THR A 3 58.46 6.63 -50.81
CA THR A 3 57.03 6.99 -50.81
C THR A 3 56.45 6.66 -49.45
N MET A 4 56.31 7.73 -48.66
CA MET A 4 55.52 7.75 -47.44
C MET A 4 54.04 7.55 -47.79
N SER A 5 53.40 6.55 -47.19
CA SER A 5 51.94 6.53 -47.03
C SER A 5 51.64 7.05 -45.62
N ALA A 6 51.39 8.35 -45.54
CA ALA A 6 50.94 9.01 -44.33
C ALA A 6 49.49 8.61 -44.01
N GLY A 7 49.25 8.32 -42.73
CA GLY A 7 48.01 8.69 -42.05
C GLY A 7 46.78 7.84 -42.35
N LEU A 8 46.61 6.74 -41.62
CA LEU A 8 45.31 6.37 -41.06
C LEU A 8 45.59 5.68 -39.71
N ILE A 9 45.22 6.35 -38.61
CA ILE A 9 45.17 5.72 -37.29
C ILE A 9 44.08 4.65 -37.37
N GLN A 10 44.47 3.37 -37.33
CA GLN A 10 43.50 2.30 -37.13
C GLN A 10 43.07 2.31 -35.67
N ILE A 11 41.92 2.94 -35.40
CA ILE A 11 41.22 2.74 -34.14
C ILE A 11 40.62 1.34 -34.23
N GLU A 12 41.29 0.35 -33.64
CA GLU A 12 40.60 -0.88 -33.26
C GLU A 12 39.41 -0.45 -32.40
N GLY A 13 38.22 -0.55 -32.97
CA GLY A 13 36.99 -0.36 -32.23
C GLY A 13 37.03 -1.39 -31.12
N LYS A 14 37.45 -0.99 -29.92
CA LYS A 14 37.35 -1.80 -28.72
C LYS A 14 35.92 -2.29 -28.74
N ALA A 15 35.72 -3.57 -29.05
CA ALA A 15 34.40 -4.16 -29.09
C ALA A 15 33.75 -3.69 -27.80
N LEU A 16 32.65 -2.94 -27.93
CA LEU A 16 31.86 -2.58 -26.76
C LEU A 16 31.71 -3.89 -26.01
N PRO A 17 32.17 -3.99 -24.74
CA PRO A 17 32.05 -5.23 -24.00
C PRO A 17 30.61 -5.65 -24.19
N SER A 18 30.40 -6.89 -24.68
CA SER A 18 29.08 -7.39 -25.03
C SER A 18 28.12 -6.85 -23.98
N ARG A 19 27.19 -5.97 -24.38
CA ARG A 19 26.26 -5.34 -23.44
C ARG A 19 25.30 -6.44 -22.97
N VAL A 20 25.80 -7.40 -22.22
CA VAL A 20 25.04 -8.07 -21.19
C VAL A 20 24.77 -6.93 -20.22
N GLY A 21 23.64 -6.24 -20.44
CA GLY A 21 23.21 -5.14 -19.60
C GLY A 21 23.32 -5.60 -18.16
N ARG A 22 23.93 -4.77 -17.31
CA ARG A 22 24.18 -5.13 -15.91
C ARG A 22 22.89 -5.68 -15.29
N LYS A 23 22.90 -6.95 -14.88
CA LYS A 23 21.78 -7.53 -14.14
C LYS A 23 21.61 -6.75 -12.84
N LEU A 24 20.41 -6.26 -12.62
CA LEU A 24 20.03 -5.43 -11.49
C LEU A 24 19.04 -6.20 -10.64
N LYS A 25 19.15 -6.06 -9.32
CA LYS A 25 18.12 -6.47 -8.38
C LYS A 25 17.45 -5.20 -7.86
N THR A 26 16.19 -5.00 -8.24
CA THR A 26 15.44 -3.77 -7.97
C THR A 26 14.14 -4.09 -7.26
N MET A 27 13.79 -3.29 -6.26
CA MET A 27 12.46 -3.30 -5.64
C MET A 27 11.66 -2.12 -6.16
N LEU A 28 10.46 -2.37 -6.66
CA LEU A 28 9.48 -1.35 -7.03
C LEU A 28 8.45 -1.27 -5.92
N LEU A 29 8.35 -0.11 -5.29
CA LEU A 29 7.49 0.13 -4.14
C LEU A 29 6.31 0.99 -4.57
N PHE A 30 5.09 0.49 -4.38
CA PHE A 30 3.89 1.31 -4.44
C PHE A 30 3.63 1.85 -3.02
N PRO A 31 3.71 3.17 -2.81
CA PRO A 31 3.50 3.75 -1.50
C PRO A 31 2.02 3.69 -1.10
N PRO A 32 1.70 3.90 0.19
CA PRO A 32 0.32 4.13 0.61
C PRO A 32 -0.22 5.42 -0.04
N GLU A 33 -1.02 5.28 -1.09
CA GLU A 33 -1.81 6.36 -1.69
C GLU A 33 -3.29 6.04 -1.45
N TRP A 34 -4.05 7.02 -0.96
CA TRP A 34 -5.47 6.85 -0.69
C TRP A 34 -6.26 7.06 -1.98
N VAL A 35 -6.73 5.95 -2.57
CA VAL A 35 -8.03 5.72 -3.26
C VAL A 35 -8.01 4.27 -3.78
N PRO A 36 -8.77 3.33 -3.20
CA PRO A 36 -8.74 1.91 -3.58
C PRO A 36 -9.52 1.59 -4.87
N THR A 37 -9.92 2.59 -5.64
CA THR A 37 -10.89 2.42 -6.74
C THR A 37 -10.28 2.08 -8.09
N ALA A 38 -8.96 2.16 -8.25
CA ALA A 38 -8.29 1.83 -9.50
C ALA A 38 -6.95 1.11 -9.26
N PRO A 39 -6.70 -0.03 -9.94
CA PRO A 39 -5.39 -0.68 -9.87
C PRO A 39 -4.34 0.19 -10.56
N TYR A 40 -3.16 0.30 -9.96
CA TYR A 40 -2.02 0.97 -10.59
C TYR A 40 -1.40 0.05 -11.64
N LEU A 41 -1.25 0.54 -12.87
CA LEU A 41 -0.65 -0.23 -13.97
C LEU A 41 0.86 0.01 -14.11
N ALA A 42 1.39 1.07 -13.52
CA ALA A 42 2.78 1.50 -13.72
C ALA A 42 3.82 0.44 -13.30
N LEU A 43 3.73 -0.13 -12.09
CA LEU A 43 4.74 -1.11 -11.65
C LEU A 43 4.61 -2.47 -12.33
N PRO A 44 3.41 -3.03 -12.57
CA PRO A 44 3.28 -4.24 -13.38
C PRO A 44 3.88 -4.06 -14.78
N SER A 45 3.61 -2.93 -15.44
CA SER A 45 4.20 -2.62 -16.76
C SER A 45 5.72 -2.49 -16.71
N LEU A 46 6.27 -1.74 -15.75
CA LEU A 46 7.73 -1.59 -15.60
C LEU A 46 8.40 -2.92 -15.25
N THR A 47 7.76 -3.74 -14.42
CA THR A 47 8.22 -5.08 -14.05
C THR A 47 8.36 -5.99 -15.26
N ALA A 48 7.36 -5.99 -16.15
CA ALA A 48 7.41 -6.79 -17.37
C ALA A 48 8.62 -6.41 -18.25
N VAL A 49 8.82 -5.11 -18.50
CA VAL A 49 9.94 -4.61 -19.31
C VAL A 49 11.29 -4.93 -18.66
N LEU A 50 11.47 -4.64 -17.37
CA LEU A 50 12.72 -4.88 -16.66
C LEU A 50 13.08 -6.39 -16.62
N ARG A 51 12.10 -7.27 -16.41
CA ARG A 51 12.31 -8.73 -16.44
C ARG A 51 12.66 -9.23 -17.83
N GLN A 52 12.01 -8.71 -18.88
CA GLN A 52 12.34 -9.04 -20.28
C GLN A 52 13.80 -8.69 -20.62
N HIS A 53 14.34 -7.64 -20.01
CA HIS A 53 15.76 -7.24 -20.15
C HIS A 53 16.71 -7.91 -19.15
N GLY A 54 16.28 -8.96 -18.45
CA GLY A 54 17.14 -9.80 -17.60
C GLY A 54 17.37 -9.25 -16.18
N HIS A 55 16.63 -8.24 -15.74
CA HIS A 55 16.71 -7.73 -14.37
C HIS A 55 15.84 -8.57 -13.41
N GLU A 56 16.29 -8.68 -12.16
CA GLU A 56 15.50 -9.21 -11.06
C GLU A 56 14.66 -8.08 -10.46
N VAL A 57 13.35 -8.26 -10.42
CA VAL A 57 12.40 -7.25 -9.95
C VAL A 57 11.48 -7.83 -8.89
N ILE A 58 11.47 -7.19 -7.72
CA ILE A 58 10.54 -7.44 -6.62
C ILE A 58 9.52 -6.30 -6.62
N GLN A 59 8.23 -6.63 -6.70
CA GLN A 59 7.16 -5.63 -6.51
C GLN A 59 6.69 -5.70 -5.06
N LYS A 60 6.52 -4.53 -4.44
CA LYS A 60 6.01 -4.39 -3.07
C LYS A 60 4.90 -3.34 -3.08
N ASP A 61 3.68 -3.78 -2.84
CA ASP A 61 2.55 -2.87 -2.65
C ASP A 61 2.36 -2.63 -1.15
N VAL A 62 2.84 -1.48 -0.67
CA VAL A 62 2.73 -1.12 0.75
C VAL A 62 1.31 -0.66 1.09
N ASN A 63 0.51 -0.29 0.09
CA ASN A 63 -0.88 0.13 0.31
C ASN A 63 -1.74 -1.05 0.80
N ILE A 64 -1.58 -2.23 0.19
CA ILE A 64 -2.28 -3.45 0.63
C ILE A 64 -1.90 -3.81 2.07
N GLU A 65 -0.62 -3.72 2.43
CA GLU A 65 -0.15 -4.01 3.79
C GLU A 65 -0.70 -3.03 4.82
N MET A 66 -0.83 -1.76 4.46
CA MET A 66 -1.48 -0.75 5.30
C MET A 66 -2.95 -1.12 5.54
N TYR A 67 -3.71 -1.49 4.50
CA TYR A 67 -5.10 -1.89 4.66
C TYR A 67 -5.25 -3.19 5.47
N ASP A 68 -4.38 -4.17 5.25
CA ASP A 68 -4.35 -5.39 6.07
C ASP A 68 -4.16 -5.08 7.55
N LEU A 69 -3.28 -4.13 7.87
CA LEU A 69 -3.09 -3.66 9.23
C LEU A 69 -4.34 -2.92 9.76
N PHE A 70 -4.89 -1.97 9.01
CA PHE A 70 -6.05 -1.19 9.46
C PHE A 70 -7.29 -2.04 9.74
N PHE A 71 -7.46 -3.11 8.99
CA PHE A 71 -8.55 -4.07 9.14
C PHE A 71 -8.17 -5.31 9.96
N SER A 72 -7.06 -5.26 10.71
CA SER A 72 -6.70 -6.32 11.66
C SER A 72 -7.49 -6.17 12.95
N ASP A 73 -7.69 -7.29 13.65
CA ASP A 73 -8.22 -7.34 15.01
C ASP A 73 -7.43 -6.41 15.95
N ALA A 74 -6.10 -6.52 15.95
CA ALA A 74 -5.22 -5.77 16.80
C ALA A 74 -5.38 -4.25 16.61
N PHE A 75 -5.48 -3.79 15.35
CA PHE A 75 -5.64 -2.37 15.06
C PHE A 75 -7.03 -1.87 15.46
N LEU A 76 -8.10 -2.60 15.12
CA LEU A 76 -9.46 -2.16 15.44
C LEU A 76 -9.73 -2.17 16.95
N ILE A 77 -9.22 -3.17 17.69
CA ILE A 77 -9.26 -3.22 19.15
C ILE A 77 -8.53 -2.02 19.75
N TRP A 78 -7.34 -1.71 19.22
CA TRP A 78 -6.57 -0.55 19.66
C TRP A 78 -7.29 0.78 19.38
N VAL A 79 -7.95 0.93 18.23
CA VAL A 79 -8.77 2.10 17.90
C VAL A 79 -9.92 2.25 18.90
N LYS A 80 -10.66 1.17 19.17
CA LYS A 80 -11.77 1.18 20.14
C LYS A 80 -11.32 1.56 21.53
N ALA A 81 -10.23 0.98 22.02
CA ALA A 81 -9.66 1.33 23.32
C ALA A 81 -9.30 2.82 23.40
N ARG A 82 -8.77 3.40 22.31
CA ARG A 82 -8.49 4.85 22.25
C ARG A 82 -9.75 5.70 22.21
N MET A 83 -10.77 5.28 21.46
CA MET A 83 -12.06 5.96 21.44
C MET A 83 -12.70 5.98 22.82
N ASP A 84 -12.67 4.86 23.54
CA ASP A 84 -13.23 4.74 24.89
C ASP A 84 -12.48 5.63 25.89
N MET A 85 -11.14 5.66 25.80
CA MET A 85 -10.31 6.53 26.63
C MET A 85 -10.61 8.02 26.37
N GLN A 86 -10.71 8.41 25.09
CA GLN A 86 -11.06 9.79 24.72
C GLN A 86 -12.47 10.17 25.19
N LEU A 87 -13.45 9.27 25.04
CA LEU A 87 -14.80 9.50 25.51
C LEU A 87 -14.83 9.73 27.03
N HIS A 88 -14.14 8.87 27.78
CA HIS A 88 -14.05 9.00 29.24
C HIS A 88 -13.41 10.34 29.67
N GLU A 89 -12.37 10.81 28.98
CA GLU A 89 -11.76 12.12 29.23
C GLU A 89 -12.74 13.28 28.97
N LEU A 90 -13.53 13.19 27.90
CA LEU A 90 -14.54 14.19 27.54
C LEU A 90 -15.69 14.21 28.54
N GLU A 91 -16.18 13.04 28.98
CA GLU A 91 -17.20 12.93 30.04
C GLU A 91 -16.70 13.52 31.37
N ALA A 92 -15.42 13.36 31.70
CA ALA A 92 -14.84 13.97 32.89
C ALA A 92 -14.81 15.50 32.80
N LYS A 93 -14.45 16.05 31.63
CA LYS A 93 -14.49 17.51 31.38
C LYS A 93 -15.91 18.06 31.40
N GLU A 94 -16.87 17.31 30.88
CA GLU A 94 -18.30 17.67 30.90
C GLU A 94 -18.80 17.79 32.34
N ARG A 95 -18.51 16.79 33.17
CA ARG A 95 -18.84 16.81 34.61
C ARG A 95 -18.19 17.98 35.35
N ALA A 96 -17.03 18.43 34.90
CA ALA A 96 -16.33 19.59 35.45
C ALA A 96 -16.83 20.95 34.90
N GLY A 97 -17.73 20.94 33.90
CA GLY A 97 -18.21 22.17 33.23
C GLY A 97 -17.16 22.86 32.36
N LEU A 98 -16.15 22.12 31.88
CA LEU A 98 -15.00 22.65 31.13
C LEU A 98 -15.02 22.25 29.64
N LEU A 99 -16.14 21.73 29.14
CA LEU A 99 -16.26 21.25 27.77
C LEU A 99 -16.36 22.43 26.79
N THR A 100 -15.56 22.40 25.74
CA THR A 100 -15.70 23.34 24.61
C THR A 100 -16.76 22.87 23.61
N ASP A 101 -17.24 23.77 22.74
CA ASP A 101 -18.19 23.40 21.69
C ASP A 101 -17.62 22.31 20.76
N GLN A 102 -16.34 22.43 20.37
CA GLN A 102 -15.64 21.43 19.57
C GLN A 102 -15.56 20.07 20.27
N GLU A 103 -15.28 20.05 21.58
CA GLU A 103 -15.24 18.82 22.37
C GLU A 103 -16.63 18.20 22.57
N THR A 104 -17.67 19.02 22.59
CA THR A 104 -19.07 18.56 22.63
C THR A 104 -19.40 17.79 21.34
N ASP A 105 -19.06 18.35 20.18
CA ASP A 105 -19.25 17.68 18.89
C ASP A 105 -18.42 16.38 18.79
N GLN A 106 -17.18 16.42 19.26
CA GLN A 106 -16.31 15.24 19.31
C GLN A 106 -16.90 14.14 20.20
N LYS A 107 -17.41 14.50 21.39
CA LYS A 107 -18.05 13.57 22.32
C LYS A 107 -19.27 12.91 21.68
N ALA A 108 -20.17 13.70 21.09
CA ALA A 108 -21.35 13.18 20.40
C ALA A 108 -20.98 12.21 19.26
N CYS A 109 -19.91 12.51 18.53
CA CYS A 109 -19.39 11.65 17.48
C CYS A 109 -18.89 10.29 18.01
N LEU A 110 -18.21 10.28 19.16
CA LEU A 110 -17.72 9.08 19.83
C LEU A 110 -18.86 8.27 20.46
N GLU A 111 -19.80 8.93 21.14
CA GLU A 111 -20.98 8.29 21.73
C GLU A 111 -21.80 7.54 20.68
N THR A 112 -22.02 8.15 19.51
CA THR A 112 -22.75 7.53 18.38
C THR A 112 -22.09 6.24 17.90
N LYS A 113 -20.78 6.10 18.04
CA LYS A 113 -19.99 4.95 17.56
C LYS A 113 -19.62 3.96 18.67
N SER A 114 -19.94 4.28 19.93
CA SER A 114 -19.57 3.48 21.10
C SER A 114 -20.18 2.07 21.09
N SER A 115 -21.32 1.89 20.43
CA SER A 115 -22.05 0.63 20.30
C SER A 115 -21.49 -0.32 19.24
N TRP A 116 -20.49 0.11 18.46
CA TRP A 116 -19.92 -0.75 17.43
C TRP A 116 -19.18 -1.94 18.04
N ASP A 117 -19.56 -3.14 17.62
CA ASP A 117 -18.84 -4.36 17.96
C ASP A 117 -17.62 -4.51 17.05
N VAL A 118 -16.44 -4.32 17.64
CA VAL A 118 -15.17 -4.45 16.95
C VAL A 118 -14.95 -5.86 16.41
N PHE A 119 -15.38 -6.89 17.14
CA PHE A 119 -15.18 -8.27 16.71
C PHE A 119 -16.03 -8.59 15.48
N GLU A 120 -17.27 -8.08 15.43
CA GLU A 120 -18.12 -8.17 14.24
C GLU A 120 -17.47 -7.46 13.04
N LEU A 121 -16.94 -6.25 13.24
CA LEU A 121 -16.26 -5.50 12.18
C LEU A 121 -15.01 -6.23 11.66
N THR A 122 -14.22 -6.82 12.57
CA THR A 122 -13.06 -7.64 12.21
C THR A 122 -13.49 -8.88 11.41
N GLU A 123 -14.51 -9.61 11.87
CA GLU A 123 -14.99 -10.81 11.17
C GLU A 123 -15.46 -10.48 9.76
N ARG A 124 -16.21 -9.38 9.59
CA ARG A 124 -16.63 -8.88 8.28
C ARG A 124 -15.44 -8.56 7.38
N ALA A 125 -14.43 -7.89 7.91
CA ALA A 125 -13.24 -7.55 7.13
C ALA A 125 -12.42 -8.79 6.73
N GLU A 126 -12.28 -9.78 7.62
CA GLU A 126 -11.62 -11.05 7.31
C GLU A 126 -12.42 -11.89 6.28
N SER A 127 -13.76 -11.87 6.37
CA SER A 127 -14.62 -12.49 5.38
C SER A 127 -14.45 -11.85 4.00
N ALA A 128 -14.47 -10.53 3.92
CA ALA A 128 -14.24 -9.78 2.68
C ALA A 128 -12.86 -10.11 2.07
N LYS A 129 -11.80 -10.08 2.89
CA LYS A 129 -10.44 -10.46 2.48
C LYS A 129 -10.39 -11.88 1.90
N ARG A 130 -11.11 -12.83 2.50
CA ARG A 130 -11.17 -14.23 2.03
C ARG A 130 -11.86 -14.35 0.67
N ILE A 131 -12.94 -13.60 0.45
CA ILE A 131 -13.64 -13.56 -0.84
C ILE A 131 -12.71 -12.97 -1.91
N VAL A 132 -12.15 -11.78 -1.67
CA VAL A 132 -11.32 -11.06 -2.66
C VAL A 132 -10.04 -11.81 -3.01
N ARG A 133 -9.49 -12.61 -2.09
CA ARG A 133 -8.25 -13.39 -2.29
C ARG A 133 -8.49 -14.84 -2.70
N GLY A 134 -9.74 -15.30 -2.70
CA GLY A 134 -10.11 -16.69 -2.95
C GLY A 134 -10.80 -16.89 -4.29
N GLU A 135 -11.20 -18.12 -4.57
CA GLU A 135 -11.97 -18.47 -5.78
C GLU A 135 -13.37 -17.82 -5.78
N GLU A 136 -13.91 -17.51 -4.61
CA GLU A 136 -15.19 -16.82 -4.44
C GLU A 136 -15.18 -15.39 -5.02
N PHE A 137 -14.00 -14.84 -5.33
CA PHE A 137 -13.86 -13.58 -6.07
C PHE A 137 -14.65 -13.57 -7.40
N TYR A 138 -14.78 -14.72 -8.06
CA TYR A 138 -15.50 -14.85 -9.33
C TYR A 138 -17.03 -14.97 -9.16
N GLU A 139 -17.53 -15.04 -7.93
CA GLU A 139 -18.96 -15.04 -7.63
C GLU A 139 -19.42 -13.58 -7.41
N ALA A 140 -20.04 -12.98 -8.44
CA ALA A 140 -20.42 -11.57 -8.44
C ALA A 140 -21.26 -11.16 -7.21
N ASP A 141 -22.22 -12.00 -6.83
CA ASP A 141 -23.10 -11.77 -5.67
C ASP A 141 -22.35 -11.78 -4.34
N LYS A 142 -21.17 -12.41 -4.25
CA LYS A 142 -20.34 -12.37 -3.03
C LYS A 142 -19.38 -11.18 -3.05
N LEU A 143 -18.89 -10.82 -4.23
CA LEU A 143 -17.98 -9.69 -4.42
C LEU A 143 -18.66 -8.34 -4.20
N GLU A 144 -19.94 -8.18 -4.52
CA GLU A 144 -20.67 -6.91 -4.33
C GLU A 144 -20.69 -6.44 -2.86
N TRP A 145 -20.62 -7.37 -1.91
CA TRP A 145 -20.73 -7.11 -0.48
C TRP A 145 -19.40 -7.18 0.27
N ALA A 146 -18.36 -7.68 -0.39
CA ALA A 146 -17.01 -7.81 0.14
C ALA A 146 -16.26 -6.47 0.04
#